data_AF-A0A091TT54-F1
#
_entry.id   AF-A0A091TT54-F1
#
_cell.length_a   1.000
_cell.length_b   1.000
_cell.length_c   1.000
_cell.angle_alpha   90.00
_cell.angle_beta   90.00
_cell.angle_gamma   90.00
#
_symmetry.space_group_name_H-M   'P 1'
#
loop_
_entity.id
_entity.type
_entity.pdbx_description
1 polymer ?
#
loop_
_entity_poly.entity_id
_entity_poly.type
_entity_poly.pdbx_seq_one_letter_code
_entity_poly.pdbx_strand_id
1 'polypeptide(L)'
;FPIAEDIFLLSTRDERNPLVYGVFTTTSSVFKGSAVCVYSMADIRAVFNGPYAHKESVDHRWVQYEGRIPYPRPGTCPSKTYDPLIKSTRDFPDEVISFIKRHPLMYKSVYPVTGGPVFTRINVDYRLTQIVVDHVMAEDGQYDVIFLGTDIGTVLKVVSITKEKWTKEEVVLEELQIFKHPSFISTMEISQKQQQLYIGSRDGLVQLSLHRCHTYGKACADCCLARDPYCAWDGNSCSRYAPTSKRRARRQDVKYGDPVAQCWDVEDSISHETADEKVIFGIEFNSTFLECIPKSQQASIRWYIQRSGEEHREELKADERIIKTEHGLLIRSLQRKDAGAYFCKAQEHTFVHTIVKLNLNVIENGQMESTQKTEDEEGRVRDLLTESRLRYKDYIQLVSSPSFSLDEYCEQMWHREKRRQRNKGGAKWKHVQEMKKKRNRRHH
;
A
#
# COMPACT_ATOMS: atom_id res chain seq x y z
N PHE A 1 -11.13 1.39 -21.31
CA PHE A 1 -11.23 0.21 -20.45
C PHE A 1 -12.54 -0.52 -20.80
N PRO A 2 -12.53 -1.44 -21.78
CA PRO A 2 -13.75 -2.02 -22.34
C PRO A 2 -14.30 -3.26 -21.59
N ILE A 3 -13.53 -3.88 -20.70
CA ILE A 3 -13.96 -5.07 -19.94
C ILE A 3 -14.44 -4.58 -18.58
N ALA A 4 -15.66 -4.94 -18.17
CA ALA A 4 -16.16 -4.70 -16.81
C ALA A 4 -15.82 -5.91 -15.93
N GLU A 5 -15.18 -5.66 -14.79
CA GLU A 5 -14.77 -6.71 -13.84
C GLU A 5 -15.79 -6.85 -12.71
N ASP A 6 -16.21 -5.72 -12.13
CA ASP A 6 -17.10 -5.70 -10.97
C ASP A 6 -17.89 -4.39 -10.89
N ILE A 7 -19.04 -4.44 -10.20
CA ILE A 7 -19.99 -3.33 -10.06
C ILE A 7 -20.49 -3.23 -8.61
N PHE A 8 -20.44 -2.03 -8.06
CA PHE A 8 -20.98 -1.72 -6.73
C PHE A 8 -22.07 -0.65 -6.80
N LEU A 9 -23.17 -0.86 -6.07
CA LEU A 9 -24.27 0.10 -5.97
C LEU A 9 -24.18 0.87 -4.65
N LEU A 10 -23.87 2.16 -4.75
CA LEU A 10 -23.86 3.05 -3.60
C LEU A 10 -25.21 3.75 -3.47
N SER A 11 -25.96 3.41 -2.41
CA SER A 11 -27.23 4.06 -2.10
C SER A 11 -27.03 5.55 -1.83
N THR A 12 -27.83 6.39 -2.48
CA THR A 12 -27.87 7.83 -2.21
C THR A 12 -29.05 8.17 -1.30
N ARG A 13 -29.30 9.46 -1.05
CA ARG A 13 -30.51 9.92 -0.35
C ARG A 13 -31.80 9.52 -1.07
N ASP A 14 -31.73 9.34 -2.39
CA ASP A 14 -32.82 8.78 -3.18
C ASP A 14 -32.51 7.31 -3.47
N GLU A 15 -33.16 6.40 -2.74
CA GLU A 15 -33.00 4.96 -2.90
C GLU A 15 -33.29 4.47 -4.34
N ARG A 16 -34.08 5.22 -5.11
CA ARG A 16 -34.37 4.87 -6.50
C ARG A 16 -33.23 5.26 -7.43
N ASN A 17 -32.32 6.13 -7.02
CA ASN A 17 -31.20 6.63 -7.81
C ASN A 17 -29.86 6.39 -7.08
N PRO A 18 -29.43 5.13 -6.90
CA PRO A 18 -28.08 4.85 -6.43
C PRO A 18 -27.05 5.25 -7.50
N LEU A 19 -25.82 5.48 -7.04
CA LEU A 19 -24.65 5.58 -7.91
C LEU A 19 -24.13 4.18 -8.22
N VAL A 20 -23.73 3.96 -9.47
CA VAL A 20 -23.20 2.69 -9.97
C VAL A 20 -21.70 2.87 -10.19
N TYR A 21 -20.91 2.31 -9.29
CA TYR A 21 -19.47 2.24 -9.42
C TYR A 21 -19.10 0.99 -10.22
N GLY A 22 -18.22 1.13 -11.20
CA GLY A 22 -17.74 -0.01 -12.00
C GLY A 22 -16.23 0.00 -12.15
N VAL A 23 -15.63 -1.18 -11.99
CA VAL A 23 -14.22 -1.42 -12.31
C VAL A 23 -14.12 -1.95 -13.73
N PHE A 24 -13.22 -1.36 -14.50
CA PHE A 24 -12.98 -1.72 -15.89
C PHE A 24 -11.51 -1.95 -16.17
N THR A 25 -11.18 -2.93 -17.01
CA THR A 25 -9.81 -3.25 -17.41
C THR A 25 -9.59 -3.08 -18.92
N THR A 26 -8.33 -3.08 -19.32
CA THR A 26 -7.90 -3.16 -20.73
C THR A 26 -7.92 -4.60 -21.23
N THR A 27 -8.19 -4.78 -22.54
CA THR A 27 -8.13 -6.10 -23.21
C THR A 27 -6.70 -6.58 -23.45
N SER A 28 -5.72 -5.67 -23.45
CA SER A 28 -4.33 -6.01 -23.74
C SER A 28 -3.69 -6.78 -22.59
N SER A 29 -3.01 -7.87 -22.93
CA SER A 29 -2.13 -8.59 -22.00
C SER A 29 -0.85 -7.81 -21.69
N VAL A 30 -0.39 -6.99 -22.64
CA VAL A 30 0.85 -6.20 -22.56
C VAL A 30 0.62 -4.90 -21.79
N PHE A 31 -0.46 -4.19 -22.11
CA PHE A 31 -0.81 -2.94 -21.43
C PHE A 31 -1.88 -3.23 -20.37
N LYS A 32 -1.43 -3.56 -19.17
CA LYS A 32 -2.31 -3.67 -17.99
C LYS A 32 -2.76 -2.29 -17.57
N GLY A 33 -4.07 -2.07 -17.61
CA GLY A 33 -4.68 -0.84 -17.16
C GLY A 33 -6.05 -1.13 -16.57
N SER A 34 -6.37 -0.43 -15.49
CA SER A 34 -7.66 -0.48 -14.83
C SER A 34 -8.18 0.92 -14.57
N ALA A 35 -9.50 1.08 -14.52
CA ALA A 35 -10.16 2.33 -14.21
C ALA A 35 -11.45 2.09 -13.43
N VAL A 36 -11.80 3.07 -12.59
CA VAL A 36 -13.09 3.11 -11.90
C VAL A 36 -13.92 4.23 -12.51
N CYS A 37 -15.15 3.92 -12.91
CA CYS A 37 -16.11 4.90 -13.40
C CYS A 37 -17.36 4.90 -12.51
N VAL A 38 -18.02 6.06 -12.43
CA VAL A 38 -19.25 6.25 -11.67
C VAL A 38 -20.36 6.67 -12.60
N TYR A 39 -21.49 5.97 -12.56
CA TYR A 39 -22.67 6.24 -13.37
C TYR A 39 -23.88 6.53 -12.48
N SER A 40 -24.83 7.30 -12.98
CA SER A 40 -26.10 7.55 -12.30
C SER A 40 -27.17 6.59 -12.81
N MET A 41 -27.95 5.99 -11.91
CA MET A 41 -29.13 5.22 -12.31
C MET A 41 -30.16 6.04 -13.09
N ALA A 42 -30.20 7.37 -12.91
CA ALA A 42 -31.04 8.24 -13.71
C ALA A 42 -30.59 8.28 -15.18
N ASP A 43 -29.29 8.39 -15.43
CA ASP A 43 -28.71 8.42 -16.78
C ASP A 43 -28.86 7.07 -17.48
N ILE A 44 -28.69 5.97 -16.74
CA ILE A 44 -28.95 4.61 -17.25
C ILE A 44 -30.41 4.49 -17.72
N ARG A 45 -31.38 4.93 -16.90
CA ARG A 45 -32.80 4.93 -17.31
C ARG A 45 -33.07 5.86 -18.48
N ALA A 46 -32.43 7.02 -18.54
CA ALA A 46 -32.56 7.95 -19.65
C ALA A 46 -32.09 7.31 -20.97
N VAL A 47 -31.02 6.50 -20.94
CA VAL A 47 -30.54 5.73 -22.09
C VAL A 47 -31.53 4.64 -22.50
N PHE A 48 -32.10 3.88 -21.55
CA PHE A 48 -33.17 2.90 -21.85
C PHE A 48 -34.44 3.55 -22.43
N ASN A 49 -34.70 4.81 -22.08
CA ASN A 49 -35.76 5.64 -22.67
C ASN A 49 -35.33 6.37 -23.95
N GLY A 50 -34.08 6.20 -24.41
CA GLY A 50 -33.51 6.79 -25.62
C GLY A 50 -33.75 5.99 -26.91
N PRO A 51 -33.14 6.36 -28.04
CA PRO A 51 -33.34 5.63 -29.29
C PRO A 51 -32.68 4.23 -29.26
N TYR A 52 -33.29 3.26 -29.94
CA TYR A 52 -32.71 1.92 -30.14
C TYR A 52 -31.65 1.94 -31.23
N ALA A 53 -30.68 1.03 -31.14
CA ALA A 53 -29.72 0.75 -32.20
C ALA A 53 -30.26 -0.37 -33.11
N HIS A 54 -29.92 -0.30 -34.40
CA HIS A 54 -30.37 -1.28 -35.38
C HIS A 54 -29.32 -1.60 -36.45
N LYS A 55 -29.39 -2.80 -37.07
CA LYS A 55 -28.37 -3.39 -37.96
C LYS A 55 -28.88 -3.81 -39.36
N GLU A 56 -30.02 -3.32 -39.86
CA GLU A 56 -30.48 -3.55 -41.27
C GLU A 56 -29.90 -2.56 -42.29
N SER A 57 -28.93 -1.70 -41.94
CA SER A 57 -28.31 -0.87 -42.97
C SER A 57 -27.53 -1.73 -43.98
N VAL A 58 -27.44 -1.26 -45.23
CA VAL A 58 -26.71 -1.93 -46.34
C VAL A 58 -25.25 -2.26 -45.97
N ASP A 59 -24.66 -1.49 -45.07
CA ASP A 59 -23.29 -1.67 -44.58
C ASP A 59 -23.18 -2.61 -43.36
N HIS A 60 -24.29 -3.18 -42.90
CA HIS A 60 -24.38 -3.97 -41.65
C HIS A 60 -23.84 -3.26 -40.40
N ARG A 61 -23.88 -1.92 -40.39
CA ARG A 61 -23.44 -1.08 -39.28
C ARG A 61 -24.59 -0.82 -38.31
N TRP A 62 -24.26 -0.73 -37.02
CA TRP A 62 -25.18 -0.27 -36.00
C TRP A 62 -25.45 1.22 -36.18
N VAL A 63 -26.71 1.58 -36.43
CA VAL A 63 -27.16 2.96 -36.61
C VAL A 63 -28.35 3.24 -35.69
N GLN A 64 -28.70 4.52 -35.53
CA GLN A 64 -29.88 4.91 -34.78
C GLN A 64 -31.13 4.43 -35.53
N TYR A 65 -32.07 3.80 -34.83
CA TYR A 65 -33.37 3.44 -35.40
C TYR A 65 -34.26 4.68 -35.49
N GLU A 66 -34.66 5.06 -36.71
CA GLU A 66 -35.52 6.23 -36.99
C GLU A 66 -36.99 5.85 -37.29
N GLY A 67 -37.29 4.55 -37.35
CA GLY A 67 -38.64 4.06 -37.61
C GLY A 67 -39.59 4.23 -36.43
N ARG A 68 -40.84 3.78 -36.62
CA ARG A 68 -41.86 3.82 -35.58
C ARG A 68 -41.56 2.80 -34.48
N ILE A 69 -41.50 3.26 -33.24
CA ILE A 69 -41.42 2.41 -32.05
C ILE A 69 -42.85 1.97 -31.68
N PRO A 70 -43.12 0.66 -31.52
CA PRO A 70 -44.46 0.17 -31.17
C PRO A 70 -44.85 0.55 -29.74
N TYR A 71 -46.15 0.48 -29.43
CA TYR A 71 -46.71 0.74 -28.11
C TYR A 71 -47.27 -0.55 -27.48
N PRO A 72 -47.07 -0.78 -26.16
CA PRO A 72 -46.20 -0.03 -25.26
C PRO A 72 -44.73 -0.11 -25.66
N ARG A 73 -43.95 0.84 -25.17
CA ARG A 73 -42.54 0.96 -25.53
C ARG A 73 -41.79 -0.34 -25.18
N PRO A 74 -41.07 -0.96 -26.13
CA PRO A 74 -40.35 -2.20 -25.89
C PRO A 74 -39.37 -2.12 -24.70
N GLY A 75 -39.51 -3.02 -23.72
CA GLY A 75 -38.65 -3.07 -22.54
C GLY A 75 -39.22 -2.36 -21.30
N THR A 76 -40.39 -1.70 -21.41
CA THR A 76 -41.10 -1.19 -20.23
C THR A 76 -41.74 -2.33 -19.43
N CYS A 77 -41.69 -2.24 -18.11
CA CYS A 77 -42.39 -3.17 -17.23
C CYS A 77 -43.92 -2.96 -17.31
N PRO A 78 -44.74 -4.03 -17.30
CA PRO A 78 -46.19 -3.92 -17.19
C PRO A 78 -46.60 -3.08 -15.98
N SER A 79 -47.55 -2.17 -16.17
CA SER A 79 -48.02 -1.28 -15.12
C SER A 79 -49.47 -0.88 -15.34
N LYS A 80 -50.31 -1.21 -14.35
CA LYS A 80 -51.75 -0.91 -14.34
C LYS A 80 -52.05 0.59 -14.48
N THR A 81 -51.08 1.45 -14.14
CA THR A 81 -51.23 2.92 -14.20
C THR A 81 -51.13 3.43 -15.63
N TYR A 82 -50.31 2.81 -16.48
CA TYR A 82 -50.10 3.24 -17.87
C TYR A 82 -51.06 2.54 -18.84
N ASP A 83 -51.31 1.25 -18.62
CA ASP A 83 -52.28 0.49 -19.41
C ASP A 83 -52.95 -0.58 -18.54
N PRO A 84 -54.25 -0.45 -18.22
CA PRO A 84 -54.96 -1.41 -17.37
C PRO A 84 -55.17 -2.78 -18.03
N LEU A 85 -55.02 -2.89 -19.36
CA LEU A 85 -55.16 -4.13 -20.11
C LEU A 85 -53.90 -5.01 -20.01
N ILE A 86 -52.73 -4.40 -19.81
CA ILE A 86 -51.44 -5.11 -19.79
C ILE A 86 -51.04 -5.36 -18.34
N LYS A 87 -51.42 -6.54 -17.82
CA LYS A 87 -51.17 -6.95 -16.43
C LYS A 87 -49.85 -7.71 -16.29
N SER A 88 -49.41 -8.37 -17.35
CA SER A 88 -48.22 -9.20 -17.41
C SER A 88 -47.48 -9.01 -18.73
N THR A 89 -46.22 -9.43 -18.80
CA THR A 89 -45.42 -9.43 -20.03
C THR A 89 -46.02 -10.31 -21.13
N ARG A 90 -46.92 -11.24 -20.78
CA ARG A 90 -47.66 -12.10 -21.72
C ARG A 90 -48.76 -11.36 -22.47
N ASP A 91 -49.20 -10.20 -21.95
CA ASP A 91 -50.27 -9.40 -22.54
C ASP A 91 -49.73 -8.39 -23.57
N PHE A 92 -48.41 -8.33 -23.77
CA PHE A 92 -47.82 -7.45 -24.78
C PHE A 92 -48.12 -7.94 -26.21
N PRO A 93 -48.46 -7.02 -27.15
CA PRO A 93 -48.65 -7.37 -28.55
C PRO A 93 -47.41 -8.01 -29.18
N ASP A 94 -47.62 -8.93 -30.12
CA ASP A 94 -46.54 -9.61 -30.85
C ASP A 94 -45.58 -8.62 -31.53
N GLU A 95 -46.06 -7.48 -32.00
CA GLU A 95 -45.22 -6.42 -32.59
C GLU A 95 -44.17 -5.90 -31.60
N VAL A 96 -44.53 -5.67 -30.33
CA VAL A 96 -43.62 -5.22 -29.27
C VAL A 96 -42.55 -6.28 -28.98
N ILE A 97 -42.97 -7.55 -28.88
CA ILE A 97 -42.08 -8.68 -28.64
C ILE A 97 -41.13 -8.92 -29.82
N SER A 98 -41.64 -8.81 -31.04
CA SER A 98 -40.89 -8.93 -32.29
C SER A 98 -39.87 -7.80 -32.44
N PHE A 99 -40.24 -6.58 -32.04
CA PHE A 99 -39.36 -5.42 -32.05
C PHE A 99 -38.17 -5.58 -31.09
N ILE A 100 -38.42 -5.88 -29.80
CA ILE A 100 -37.33 -5.96 -28.80
C ILE A 100 -36.33 -7.07 -29.11
N LYS A 101 -36.79 -8.17 -29.72
CA LYS A 101 -35.92 -9.26 -30.18
C LYS A 101 -34.95 -8.81 -31.28
N ARG A 102 -35.38 -7.91 -32.17
CA ARG A 102 -34.54 -7.35 -33.24
C ARG A 102 -33.73 -6.12 -32.80
N HIS A 103 -34.13 -5.46 -31.73
CA HIS A 103 -33.54 -4.20 -31.25
C HIS A 103 -33.19 -4.25 -29.74
N PRO A 104 -32.31 -5.18 -29.30
CA PRO A 104 -31.99 -5.30 -27.88
C PRO A 104 -31.03 -4.22 -27.36
N LEU A 105 -30.34 -3.50 -28.25
CA LEU A 105 -29.31 -2.53 -27.91
C LEU A 105 -29.84 -1.09 -28.00
N MET A 106 -29.47 -0.24 -27.05
CA MET A 106 -29.73 1.20 -27.11
C MET A 106 -28.63 1.90 -27.92
N TYR A 107 -28.98 2.94 -28.68
CA TYR A 107 -28.02 3.65 -29.53
C TYR A 107 -27.10 4.59 -28.74
N LYS A 108 -27.61 5.23 -27.68
CA LYS A 108 -26.82 6.12 -26.82
C LYS A 108 -26.00 5.31 -25.81
N SER A 109 -24.77 5.72 -25.57
CA SER A 109 -23.95 5.21 -24.46
C SER A 109 -24.34 5.87 -23.14
N VAL A 110 -24.19 5.13 -22.05
CA VAL A 110 -24.24 5.72 -20.70
C VAL A 110 -22.87 6.33 -20.41
N TYR A 111 -22.83 7.63 -20.14
CA TYR A 111 -21.59 8.32 -19.80
C TYR A 111 -21.39 8.37 -18.28
N PRO A 112 -20.14 8.33 -17.77
CA PRO A 112 -19.87 8.54 -16.35
C PRO A 112 -20.33 9.93 -15.92
N VAL A 113 -20.87 10.05 -14.70
CA VAL A 113 -21.33 11.33 -14.10
C VAL A 113 -20.21 12.37 -14.11
N THR A 114 -18.98 11.89 -13.99
CA THR A 114 -17.76 12.67 -13.89
C THR A 114 -17.14 13.05 -15.23
N GLY A 115 -17.73 12.65 -16.36
CA GLY A 115 -17.18 12.82 -17.72
C GLY A 115 -16.04 11.86 -18.09
N GLY A 116 -15.50 11.14 -17.11
CA GLY A 116 -14.40 10.18 -17.25
C GLY A 116 -14.20 9.38 -15.96
N PRO A 117 -13.17 8.51 -15.90
CA PRO A 117 -12.84 7.74 -14.70
C PRO A 117 -12.60 8.62 -13.47
N VAL A 118 -12.94 8.10 -12.29
CA VAL A 118 -12.62 8.70 -10.98
C VAL A 118 -11.31 8.19 -10.39
N PHE A 119 -10.80 7.08 -10.94
CA PHE A 119 -9.51 6.50 -10.58
C PHE A 119 -8.95 5.74 -11.77
N THR A 120 -7.65 5.85 -12.02
CA THR A 120 -6.94 5.08 -13.05
C THR A 120 -5.63 4.50 -12.55
N ARG A 121 -5.35 3.25 -12.93
CA ARG A 121 -4.04 2.60 -12.74
C ARG A 121 -3.59 2.05 -14.08
N ILE A 122 -2.49 2.59 -14.59
CA ILE A 122 -1.86 2.17 -15.85
C ILE A 122 -0.41 1.81 -15.58
N ASN A 123 0.16 0.91 -16.39
CA ASN A 123 1.56 0.48 -16.29
C ASN A 123 1.93 -0.13 -14.92
N VAL A 124 0.96 -0.76 -14.26
CA VAL A 124 1.17 -1.56 -13.06
C VAL A 124 1.10 -3.05 -13.41
N ASP A 125 1.72 -3.90 -12.61
CA ASP A 125 1.82 -5.34 -12.85
C ASP A 125 0.56 -6.13 -12.41
N TYR A 126 -0.47 -5.44 -11.92
CA TYR A 126 -1.76 -6.01 -11.51
C TYR A 126 -2.96 -5.41 -12.26
N ARG A 127 -4.11 -6.07 -12.13
CA ARG A 127 -5.43 -5.57 -12.55
C ARG A 127 -6.35 -5.47 -11.35
N LEU A 128 -7.24 -4.48 -11.38
CA LEU A 128 -8.31 -4.37 -10.40
C LEU A 128 -9.38 -5.43 -10.69
N THR A 129 -9.90 -6.09 -9.66
CA THR A 129 -10.83 -7.22 -9.80
C THR A 129 -12.16 -7.02 -9.07
N GLN A 130 -12.15 -6.28 -7.95
CA GLN A 130 -13.30 -6.13 -7.06
C GLN A 130 -13.37 -4.69 -6.56
N ILE A 131 -14.59 -4.22 -6.26
CA ILE A 131 -14.84 -2.89 -5.72
C ILE A 131 -15.91 -2.90 -4.64
N VAL A 132 -15.63 -2.19 -3.55
CA VAL A 132 -16.65 -1.76 -2.61
C VAL A 132 -16.42 -0.30 -2.24
N VAL A 133 -17.50 0.43 -1.98
CA VAL A 133 -17.42 1.87 -1.69
C VAL A 133 -18.14 2.16 -0.38
N ASP A 134 -17.51 2.97 0.47
CA ASP A 134 -18.12 3.50 1.68
C ASP A 134 -18.30 5.01 1.58
N HIS A 135 -19.43 5.51 2.08
CA HIS A 135 -19.71 6.93 2.14
C HIS A 135 -19.39 7.45 3.55
N VAL A 136 -18.30 8.22 3.66
CA VAL A 136 -17.68 8.56 4.95
C VAL A 136 -17.82 10.06 5.23
N MET A 137 -18.27 10.38 6.44
CA MET A 137 -18.24 11.75 6.97
C MET A 137 -16.83 12.08 7.46
N ALA A 138 -16.29 13.22 7.01
CA ALA A 138 -15.07 13.85 7.51
C ALA A 138 -15.40 15.20 8.16
N GLU A 139 -14.39 15.94 8.60
CA GLU A 139 -14.52 17.29 9.17
C GLU A 139 -14.94 18.33 8.11
N ASP A 140 -14.38 18.24 6.91
CA ASP A 140 -14.53 19.18 5.80
C ASP A 140 -15.60 18.76 4.78
N GLY A 141 -16.17 17.56 4.90
CA GLY A 141 -17.24 17.11 4.00
C GLY A 141 -17.52 15.62 4.02
N GLN A 142 -18.11 15.16 2.92
CA GLN A 142 -18.40 13.76 2.66
C GLN A 142 -17.50 13.24 1.57
N TYR A 143 -16.97 12.03 1.75
CA TYR A 143 -16.06 11.38 0.82
C TYR A 143 -16.51 9.95 0.53
N ASP A 144 -16.46 9.59 -0.74
CA ASP A 144 -16.62 8.20 -1.18
C ASP A 144 -15.24 7.53 -1.13
N VAL A 145 -15.05 6.64 -0.15
CA VAL A 145 -13.82 5.85 0.00
C VAL A 145 -14.00 4.54 -0.74
N ILE A 146 -13.13 4.32 -1.73
CA ILE A 146 -13.19 3.20 -2.67
C ILE A 146 -12.14 2.18 -2.24
N PHE A 147 -12.58 0.96 -1.93
CA PHE A 147 -11.70 -0.18 -1.69
C PHE A 147 -11.67 -1.05 -2.95
N LEU A 148 -10.46 -1.33 -3.43
CA LEU A 148 -10.24 -2.04 -4.69
C LEU A 148 -9.37 -3.27 -4.45
N GLY A 149 -9.84 -4.43 -4.89
CA GLY A 149 -9.07 -5.67 -4.88
C GLY A 149 -8.30 -5.85 -6.19
N THR A 150 -7.20 -6.59 -6.14
CA THR A 150 -6.38 -6.92 -7.32
C THR A 150 -6.25 -8.41 -7.59
N ASP A 151 -5.79 -8.73 -8.80
CA ASP A 151 -5.46 -10.10 -9.24
C ASP A 151 -4.22 -10.71 -8.56
N ILE A 152 -3.47 -9.92 -7.78
CA ILE A 152 -2.28 -10.34 -7.02
C ILE A 152 -2.48 -10.33 -5.49
N GLY A 153 -3.67 -10.02 -5.00
CA GLY A 153 -3.94 -10.10 -3.56
C GLY A 153 -3.57 -8.84 -2.78
N THR A 154 -3.53 -7.70 -3.47
CA THR A 154 -3.44 -6.37 -2.85
C THR A 154 -4.83 -5.73 -2.74
N VAL A 155 -5.04 -4.97 -1.68
CA VAL A 155 -6.20 -4.09 -1.52
C VAL A 155 -5.71 -2.65 -1.50
N LEU A 156 -6.25 -1.85 -2.42
CA LEU A 156 -6.04 -0.40 -2.45
C LEU A 156 -7.22 0.28 -1.75
N LYS A 157 -6.90 1.30 -0.94
CA LYS A 157 -7.87 2.24 -0.37
C LYS A 157 -7.66 3.59 -1.03
N VAL A 158 -8.67 4.09 -1.71
CA VAL A 158 -8.57 5.25 -2.60
C VAL A 158 -9.67 6.24 -2.28
N VAL A 159 -9.38 7.53 -2.44
CA VAL A 159 -10.38 8.59 -2.42
C VAL A 159 -10.21 9.48 -3.66
N SER A 160 -11.32 9.90 -4.25
CA SER A 160 -11.33 10.89 -5.33
C SER A 160 -11.76 12.23 -4.75
N ILE A 161 -10.85 13.20 -4.70
CA ILE A 161 -11.05 14.50 -4.07
C ILE A 161 -11.31 15.54 -5.15
N THR A 162 -12.41 16.28 -5.02
CA THR A 162 -12.71 17.40 -5.91
C THR A 162 -12.26 18.71 -5.27
N LYS A 163 -11.24 19.35 -5.86
CA LYS A 163 -10.67 20.63 -5.39
C LYS A 163 -11.41 21.84 -5.99
N GLU A 164 -11.12 23.03 -5.45
CA GLU A 164 -11.60 24.30 -5.98
C GLU A 164 -11.09 24.45 -7.43
N LYS A 165 -12.02 24.69 -8.39
CA LYS A 165 -11.85 24.61 -9.86
C LYS A 165 -12.21 23.26 -10.52
N TRP A 166 -12.89 22.35 -9.82
CA TRP A 166 -13.33 21.05 -10.38
C TRP A 166 -12.17 20.13 -10.81
N THR A 167 -10.95 20.43 -10.37
CA THR A 167 -9.80 19.55 -10.55
C THR A 167 -9.96 18.36 -9.62
N LYS A 168 -10.00 17.17 -10.20
CA LYS A 168 -10.06 15.92 -9.43
C LYS A 168 -8.65 15.44 -9.13
N GLU A 169 -8.46 15.04 -7.90
CA GLU A 169 -7.24 14.42 -7.42
C GLU A 169 -7.55 12.99 -6.98
N GLU A 170 -6.78 12.06 -7.51
CA GLU A 170 -6.84 10.65 -7.16
C GLU A 170 -5.80 10.40 -6.07
N VAL A 171 -6.24 10.04 -4.86
CA VAL A 171 -5.34 9.80 -3.73
C VAL A 171 -5.44 8.35 -3.30
N VAL A 172 -4.33 7.63 -3.38
CA VAL A 172 -4.21 6.28 -2.81
C VAL A 172 -3.74 6.42 -1.38
N LEU A 173 -4.64 6.15 -0.45
CA LEU A 173 -4.43 6.27 0.99
C LEU A 173 -3.58 5.12 1.50
N GLU A 174 -3.91 3.90 1.06
CA GLU A 174 -3.23 2.68 1.51
C GLU A 174 -3.19 1.64 0.39
N GLU A 175 -2.09 0.87 0.31
CA GLU A 175 -1.96 -0.31 -0.54
C GLU A 175 -1.43 -1.47 0.33
N LEU A 176 -2.23 -2.52 0.48
CA LEU A 176 -1.93 -3.61 1.40
C LEU A 176 -1.95 -4.96 0.72
N GLN A 177 -0.82 -5.67 0.80
CA GLN A 177 -0.75 -7.09 0.50
C GLN A 177 -1.40 -7.88 1.65
N ILE A 178 -2.55 -8.49 1.39
CA ILE A 178 -3.33 -9.19 2.43
C ILE A 178 -3.02 -10.69 2.51
N PHE A 179 -2.46 -11.27 1.45
CA PHE A 179 -2.04 -12.67 1.40
C PHE A 179 -0.52 -12.79 1.32
N LYS A 180 0.06 -13.76 2.04
CA LYS A 180 1.52 -14.00 2.04
C LYS A 180 2.07 -14.28 0.64
N HIS A 181 1.29 -15.01 -0.16
CA HIS A 181 1.60 -15.27 -1.56
C HIS A 181 0.60 -14.51 -2.44
N PRO A 182 1.01 -13.99 -3.62
CA PRO A 182 0.10 -13.32 -4.51
C PRO A 182 -1.10 -14.20 -4.86
N SER A 183 -2.30 -13.67 -4.67
CA SER A 183 -3.53 -14.46 -4.74
C SER A 183 -4.70 -13.63 -5.24
N PHE A 184 -5.42 -14.12 -6.25
CA PHE A 184 -6.50 -13.40 -6.90
C PHE A 184 -7.66 -13.11 -5.93
N ILE A 185 -7.99 -11.83 -5.72
CA ILE A 185 -9.15 -11.44 -4.92
C ILE A 185 -10.42 -11.69 -5.73
N SER A 186 -11.23 -12.66 -5.27
CA SER A 186 -12.45 -13.11 -5.95
C SER A 186 -13.71 -12.41 -5.45
N THR A 187 -13.76 -12.00 -4.20
CA THR A 187 -14.93 -11.33 -3.62
C THR A 187 -14.52 -10.29 -2.59
N MET A 188 -15.27 -9.20 -2.49
CA MET A 188 -15.11 -8.19 -1.44
C MET A 188 -16.48 -7.74 -0.93
N GLU A 189 -16.65 -7.67 0.39
CA GLU A 189 -17.90 -7.26 1.03
C GLU A 189 -17.62 -6.31 2.20
N ILE A 190 -18.43 -5.27 2.35
CA ILE A 190 -18.25 -4.24 3.38
C ILE A 190 -19.34 -4.31 4.45
N SER A 191 -18.93 -4.28 5.72
CA SER A 191 -19.82 -4.13 6.86
C SER A 191 -19.58 -2.79 7.53
N GLN A 192 -20.36 -1.78 7.15
CA GLN A 192 -20.33 -0.45 7.79
C GLN A 192 -20.62 -0.54 9.29
N LYS A 193 -21.52 -1.45 9.71
CA LYS A 193 -21.87 -1.60 11.13
C LYS A 193 -20.69 -2.13 11.97
N GLN A 194 -19.95 -3.10 11.43
CA GLN A 194 -18.79 -3.68 12.13
C GLN A 194 -17.50 -2.92 11.83
N GLN A 195 -17.53 -2.01 10.85
CA GLN A 195 -16.37 -1.27 10.35
C GLN A 195 -15.28 -2.22 9.83
N GLN A 196 -15.72 -3.24 9.07
CA GLN A 196 -14.85 -4.28 8.51
C GLN A 196 -15.11 -4.46 7.02
N LEU A 197 -14.05 -4.88 6.33
CA LEU A 197 -14.02 -5.34 4.95
C LEU A 197 -13.67 -6.83 4.96
N TYR A 198 -14.50 -7.64 4.30
CA TYR A 198 -14.31 -9.08 4.15
C TYR A 198 -13.83 -9.36 2.74
N ILE A 199 -12.68 -10.02 2.60
CA ILE A 199 -12.04 -10.28 1.32
C ILE A 199 -11.85 -11.78 1.13
N GLY A 200 -12.43 -12.33 0.07
CA GLY A 200 -12.34 -13.74 -0.28
C GLY A 200 -11.34 -13.97 -1.42
N SER A 201 -10.50 -14.99 -1.23
CA SER A 201 -9.67 -15.60 -2.28
C SER A 201 -9.80 -17.13 -2.21
N ARG A 202 -9.22 -17.83 -3.19
CA ARG A 202 -9.01 -19.28 -3.17
C ARG A 202 -8.21 -19.75 -1.96
N ASP A 203 -7.32 -18.91 -1.44
CA ASP A 203 -6.47 -19.25 -0.30
C ASP A 203 -7.14 -19.01 1.07
N GLY A 204 -8.26 -18.28 1.12
CA GLY A 204 -9.00 -18.05 2.36
C GLY A 204 -9.78 -16.74 2.42
N LEU A 205 -10.27 -16.43 3.62
CA LEU A 205 -11.03 -15.23 3.96
C LEU A 205 -10.19 -14.32 4.87
N VAL A 206 -10.10 -13.05 4.51
CA VAL A 206 -9.43 -12.01 5.31
C VAL A 206 -10.47 -11.02 5.82
N GLN A 207 -10.39 -10.68 7.10
CA GLN A 207 -11.14 -9.58 7.70
C GLN A 207 -10.19 -8.39 7.93
N LEU A 208 -10.52 -7.25 7.34
CA LEU A 208 -9.69 -6.05 7.37
C LEU A 208 -10.49 -4.86 7.92
N SER A 209 -9.96 -4.13 8.90
CA SER A 209 -10.57 -2.90 9.38
C SER A 209 -10.64 -1.84 8.27
N LEU A 210 -11.73 -1.07 8.18
CA LEU A 210 -11.86 0.05 7.21
C LEU A 210 -10.86 1.18 7.46
N HIS A 211 -10.37 1.29 8.69
CA HIS A 211 -9.38 2.29 9.10
C HIS A 211 -8.30 1.68 9.99
N ARG A 212 -7.08 2.19 9.84
CA ARG A 212 -5.92 1.82 10.65
C ARG A 212 -5.21 3.04 11.21
N CYS A 213 -5.94 4.09 11.59
CA CYS A 213 -5.39 5.40 11.96
C CYS A 213 -4.14 5.40 12.85
N HIS A 214 -4.01 4.44 13.77
CA HIS A 214 -2.84 4.29 14.63
C HIS A 214 -1.52 4.07 13.87
N THR A 215 -1.55 3.55 12.62
CA THR A 215 -0.36 3.35 11.78
C THR A 215 0.25 4.67 11.32
N TYR A 216 -0.55 5.75 11.25
CA TYR A 216 -0.05 7.09 10.92
C TYR A 216 0.72 7.72 12.10
N GLY A 217 0.58 7.20 13.32
CA GLY A 217 1.44 7.57 14.45
C GLY A 217 0.92 8.69 15.35
N LYS A 218 1.86 9.38 16.01
CA LYS A 218 1.62 10.38 17.06
C LYS A 218 2.03 11.80 16.65
N ALA A 219 2.37 12.02 15.38
CA ALA A 219 2.55 13.37 14.88
C ALA A 219 1.20 13.87 14.32
N CYS A 220 0.85 15.11 14.66
CA CYS A 220 -0.30 15.79 14.03
C CYS A 220 -0.09 15.89 12.51
N ALA A 221 1.14 16.18 12.08
CA ALA A 221 1.49 16.27 10.67
C ALA A 221 1.29 14.95 9.93
N ASP A 222 1.80 13.83 10.45
CA ASP A 222 1.62 12.50 9.84
C ASP A 222 0.13 12.16 9.66
N CYS A 223 -0.70 12.48 10.66
CA CYS A 223 -2.15 12.23 10.59
C CYS A 223 -2.86 13.11 9.55
N CYS A 224 -2.45 14.38 9.41
CA CYS A 224 -3.03 15.28 8.41
C CYS A 224 -2.60 14.91 6.99
N LEU A 225 -1.33 14.54 6.80
CA LEU A 225 -0.80 14.08 5.50
C LEU A 225 -1.43 12.77 5.03
N ALA A 226 -1.87 11.92 5.95
CA ALA A 226 -2.55 10.68 5.61
C ALA A 226 -3.85 10.89 4.82
N ARG A 227 -4.51 12.04 4.97
CA ARG A 227 -5.75 12.44 4.24
C ARG A 227 -6.88 11.40 4.28
N ASP A 228 -6.85 10.48 5.24
CA ASP A 228 -7.81 9.40 5.38
C ASP A 228 -9.09 9.92 6.05
N PRO A 229 -10.27 9.91 5.38
CA PRO A 229 -11.51 10.42 5.94
C PRO A 229 -11.94 9.75 7.25
N TYR A 230 -11.48 8.52 7.50
CA TYR A 230 -11.76 7.82 8.75
C TYR A 230 -10.87 8.26 9.92
N CYS A 231 -9.85 9.08 9.69
CA CYS A 231 -8.80 9.36 10.67
C CYS A 231 -8.62 10.86 10.91
N ALA A 232 -8.46 11.23 12.17
CA ALA A 232 -8.23 12.60 12.60
C ALA A 232 -7.29 12.63 13.81
N TRP A 233 -6.53 13.72 13.94
CA TRP A 233 -5.66 13.92 15.09
C TRP A 233 -6.48 14.31 16.31
N ASP A 234 -6.37 13.59 17.43
CA ASP A 234 -7.17 13.86 18.64
C ASP A 234 -6.47 14.71 19.72
N GLY A 235 -5.26 15.20 19.43
CA GLY A 235 -4.41 15.91 20.39
C GLY A 235 -3.25 15.05 20.92
N ASN A 236 -3.34 13.72 20.80
CA ASN A 236 -2.30 12.79 21.30
C ASN A 236 -1.88 11.71 20.29
N SER A 237 -2.79 11.27 19.42
CA SER A 237 -2.51 10.27 18.40
C SER A 237 -3.45 10.41 17.20
N CYS A 238 -3.07 9.84 16.06
CA CYS A 238 -4.00 9.70 14.95
C CYS A 238 -5.01 8.61 15.28
N SER A 239 -6.28 9.00 15.41
CA SER A 239 -7.35 8.10 15.84
C SER A 239 -8.58 8.24 14.95
N ARG A 240 -9.58 7.37 15.18
CA ARG A 240 -10.77 7.32 14.34
C ARG A 240 -11.54 8.64 14.44
N TYR A 241 -11.84 9.24 13.28
CA TYR A 241 -12.74 10.36 13.18
C TYR A 241 -14.13 9.97 13.69
N ALA A 242 -14.68 10.86 14.50
CA ALA A 242 -16.02 10.78 15.03
C ALA A 242 -16.49 12.23 15.21
N PRO A 243 -17.69 12.57 14.73
CA PRO A 243 -18.24 13.90 14.87
C PRO A 243 -18.52 14.17 16.35
N THR A 244 -17.93 15.22 16.92
CA THR A 244 -18.12 15.59 18.33
C THR A 244 -18.70 17.00 18.43
N SER A 245 -19.61 17.22 19.38
CA SER A 245 -20.20 18.54 19.64
C SER A 245 -19.29 19.50 20.41
N LYS A 246 -18.18 19.00 20.99
CA LYS A 246 -17.24 19.80 21.77
C LYS A 246 -15.97 20.01 20.96
N ARG A 247 -15.61 21.28 20.71
CA ARG A 247 -14.40 21.75 20.02
C ARG A 247 -13.08 21.39 20.73
N ARG A 248 -12.87 20.17 21.24
CA ARG A 248 -11.49 19.67 21.29
C ARG A 248 -11.16 19.37 19.84
N ALA A 249 -10.45 20.31 19.22
CA ALA A 249 -10.23 20.37 17.78
C ALA A 249 -9.55 19.07 17.33
N ARG A 250 -10.37 18.12 16.87
CA ARG A 250 -9.87 17.08 16.01
C ARG A 250 -9.39 17.80 14.76
N ARG A 251 -8.18 17.48 14.32
CA ARG A 251 -7.59 18.12 13.14
C ARG A 251 -7.61 17.10 12.03
N GLN A 252 -8.33 17.41 10.97
CA GLN A 252 -8.40 16.62 9.77
C GLN A 252 -8.47 17.56 8.55
N ASP A 253 -7.69 17.24 7.53
CA ASP A 253 -7.75 17.93 6.25
C ASP A 253 -7.59 16.91 5.13
N VAL A 254 -8.71 16.31 4.73
CA VAL A 254 -8.72 15.35 3.62
C VAL A 254 -8.44 16.07 2.30
N LYS A 255 -9.09 17.22 2.08
CA LYS A 255 -9.07 17.92 0.79
C LYS A 255 -7.68 18.40 0.38
N TYR A 256 -6.93 19.02 1.30
CA TYR A 256 -5.63 19.62 0.99
C TYR A 256 -4.47 18.89 1.65
N GLY A 257 -4.69 18.26 2.80
CA GLY A 257 -3.63 17.62 3.56
C GLY A 257 -2.55 18.61 3.97
N ASP A 258 -2.94 19.74 4.59
CA ASP A 258 -2.03 20.81 5.00
C ASP A 258 -1.74 20.78 6.53
N PRO A 259 -0.61 20.18 6.96
CA PRO A 259 -0.19 20.21 8.36
C PRO A 259 0.06 21.61 8.90
N VAL A 260 0.47 22.58 8.06
CA VAL A 260 0.87 23.92 8.55
C VAL A 260 -0.35 24.69 9.03
N ALA A 261 -1.46 24.60 8.29
CA ALA A 261 -2.72 25.21 8.69
C ALA A 261 -3.39 24.48 9.87
N GLN A 262 -3.29 23.14 9.90
CA GLN A 262 -4.02 22.31 10.87
C GLN A 262 -3.29 22.11 12.19
N CYS A 263 -1.97 22.01 12.17
CA CYS A 263 -1.14 21.72 13.33
C CYS A 263 -0.41 22.98 13.78
N TRP A 264 -0.82 23.55 14.91
CA TRP A 264 -0.17 24.76 15.45
C TRP A 264 1.14 24.47 16.18
N ASP A 265 1.41 23.20 16.50
CA ASP A 265 2.61 22.76 17.23
C ASP A 265 3.74 22.33 16.29
N VAL A 266 3.75 22.71 15.01
CA VAL A 266 4.74 22.22 14.03
C VAL A 266 6.17 22.64 14.41
N GLU A 267 6.37 23.78 15.07
CA GLU A 267 7.69 24.22 15.53
C GLU A 267 8.20 23.46 16.78
N ASP A 268 7.31 23.09 17.70
CA ASP A 268 7.65 22.30 18.90
C ASP A 268 7.67 20.78 18.62
N SER A 269 6.86 20.26 17.70
CA SER A 269 6.84 18.83 17.37
C SER A 269 7.89 18.42 16.33
N ILE A 270 8.32 19.31 15.42
CA ILE A 270 9.52 19.07 14.57
C ILE A 270 10.81 19.10 15.42
N SER A 271 10.80 19.79 16.56
CA SER A 271 11.95 19.84 17.48
C SER A 271 11.91 18.74 18.55
N HIS A 272 10.73 18.23 18.93
CA HIS A 272 10.58 17.21 19.98
C HIS A 272 10.26 15.78 19.52
N GLU A 273 9.84 15.53 18.28
CA GLU A 273 10.04 14.21 17.68
C GLU A 273 11.48 14.16 17.17
N THR A 274 12.38 13.67 18.03
CA THR A 274 13.78 13.42 17.72
C THR A 274 13.85 12.58 16.44
N ALA A 275 14.08 13.22 15.29
CA ALA A 275 14.39 12.52 14.04
C ALA A 275 15.44 11.47 14.38
N ASP A 276 15.17 10.20 14.06
CA ASP A 276 15.99 9.08 14.52
C ASP A 276 17.47 9.41 14.29
N GLU A 277 18.23 9.55 15.38
CA GLU A 277 19.66 9.82 15.28
C GLU A 277 20.39 8.49 15.16
N LYS A 278 21.03 8.25 14.02
CA LYS A 278 21.85 7.04 13.80
C LYS A 278 23.29 7.44 13.51
N VAL A 279 24.23 6.72 14.11
CA VAL A 279 25.66 6.87 13.82
C VAL A 279 26.06 5.80 12.80
N ILE A 280 26.67 6.23 11.71
CA ILE A 280 27.12 5.35 10.63
C ILE A 280 28.64 5.50 10.50
N PHE A 281 29.34 4.38 10.34
CA PHE A 281 30.77 4.36 10.06
C PHE A 281 31.00 3.94 8.62
N GLY A 282 31.75 4.74 7.87
CA GLY A 282 32.18 4.40 6.52
C GLY A 282 33.70 4.39 6.45
N ILE A 283 34.26 3.55 5.59
CA ILE A 283 35.71 3.46 5.37
C ILE A 283 36.08 4.34 4.17
N GLU A 284 37.18 5.07 4.30
CA GLU A 284 37.72 5.88 3.21
C GLU A 284 37.91 5.06 1.92
N PHE A 285 37.55 5.65 0.77
CA PHE A 285 37.53 5.07 -0.58
C PHE A 285 36.49 3.97 -0.85
N ASN A 286 35.82 3.44 0.17
CA ASN A 286 34.72 2.50 -0.02
C ASN A 286 33.39 3.23 -0.31
N SER A 287 32.44 2.47 -0.86
CA SER A 287 31.07 2.93 -1.03
C SER A 287 30.26 2.81 0.26
N THR A 288 29.49 3.83 0.61
CA THR A 288 28.59 3.84 1.76
C THR A 288 27.19 4.24 1.33
N PHE A 289 26.17 3.52 1.81
CA PHE A 289 24.77 3.82 1.57
C PHE A 289 24.10 4.32 2.84
N LEU A 290 23.50 5.51 2.76
CA LEU A 290 22.74 6.13 3.83
C LEU A 290 21.25 5.91 3.56
N GLU A 291 20.66 4.94 4.25
CA GLU A 291 19.26 4.56 4.08
C GLU A 291 18.31 5.64 4.63
N CYS A 292 17.30 6.00 3.84
CA CYS A 292 16.18 6.81 4.26
C CYS A 292 14.95 6.47 3.43
N ILE A 293 13.90 5.98 4.09
CA ILE A 293 12.66 5.56 3.43
C ILE A 293 11.49 6.34 4.04
N PRO A 294 10.80 7.20 3.28
CA PRO A 294 9.62 7.90 3.76
C PRO A 294 8.46 6.92 3.95
N LYS A 295 7.59 7.22 4.92
CA LYS A 295 6.35 6.44 5.11
C LYS A 295 5.34 6.69 3.97
N SER A 296 5.25 7.94 3.50
CA SER A 296 4.38 8.33 2.38
C SER A 296 5.05 7.98 1.06
N GLN A 297 4.32 7.28 0.18
CA GLN A 297 4.73 6.98 -1.19
C GLN A 297 4.63 8.21 -2.12
N GLN A 298 3.99 9.29 -1.67
CA GLN A 298 3.87 10.54 -2.41
C GLN A 298 4.98 11.55 -2.03
N ALA A 299 5.75 11.26 -0.97
CA ALA A 299 6.83 12.12 -0.51
C ALA A 299 8.11 11.93 -1.34
N SER A 300 8.73 13.06 -1.68
CA SER A 300 10.07 13.09 -2.29
C SER A 300 11.13 13.33 -1.22
N ILE A 301 12.31 12.72 -1.38
CA ILE A 301 13.40 12.86 -0.41
C ILE A 301 14.40 13.93 -0.84
N ARG A 302 14.79 14.79 0.10
CA ARG A 302 15.91 15.73 -0.04
C ARG A 302 16.95 15.50 1.03
N TRP A 303 18.21 15.63 0.65
CA TRP A 303 19.36 15.41 1.51
C TRP A 303 20.10 16.71 1.80
N TYR A 304 20.41 16.94 3.06
CA TYR A 304 21.22 18.07 3.51
C TYR A 304 22.41 17.55 4.31
N ILE A 305 23.54 18.22 4.21
CA ILE A 305 24.74 17.93 5.02
C ILE A 305 25.09 19.12 5.89
N GLN A 306 25.49 18.84 7.12
CA GLN A 306 26.16 19.77 8.01
C GLN A 306 27.53 19.20 8.34
N ARG A 307 28.58 19.82 7.81
CA ARG A 307 29.96 19.35 8.03
C ARG A 307 30.43 19.75 9.43
N SER A 308 31.39 19.00 9.95
CA SER A 308 31.98 19.30 11.26
C SER A 308 32.64 20.69 11.25
N GLY A 309 32.13 21.61 12.08
CA GLY A 309 32.59 23.01 12.16
C GLY A 309 31.77 24.02 11.36
N GLU A 310 30.78 23.58 10.56
CA GLU A 310 29.85 24.47 9.85
C GLU A 310 28.50 24.55 10.59
N GLU A 311 28.00 25.78 10.81
CA GLU A 311 26.65 25.98 11.37
C GLU A 311 25.54 25.82 10.33
N HIS A 312 25.87 26.05 9.05
CA HIS A 312 24.88 26.06 7.97
C HIS A 312 24.71 24.66 7.37
N ARG A 313 23.46 24.34 7.01
CA ARG A 313 23.10 23.11 6.30
C ARG A 313 23.09 23.39 4.81
N GLU A 314 23.81 22.57 4.04
CA GLU A 314 23.85 22.66 2.58
C GLU A 314 23.01 21.55 1.96
N GLU A 315 22.23 21.88 0.92
CA GLU A 315 21.54 20.85 0.13
C GLU A 315 22.57 20.10 -0.73
N LEU A 316 22.61 18.78 -0.56
CA LEU A 316 23.52 17.93 -1.32
C LEU A 316 23.10 17.92 -2.79
N LYS A 317 24.03 18.21 -3.70
CA LYS A 317 23.82 18.06 -5.14
C LYS A 317 24.25 16.66 -5.58
N ALA A 318 23.51 16.09 -6.53
CA ALA A 318 23.93 14.83 -7.15
C ALA A 318 25.17 15.08 -8.03
N ASP A 319 26.09 14.14 -8.03
CA ASP A 319 27.35 14.17 -8.78
C ASP A 319 27.77 12.72 -9.11
N GLU A 320 28.84 12.51 -9.88
CA GLU A 320 29.31 11.17 -10.26
C GLU A 320 29.57 10.24 -9.06
N ARG A 321 29.94 10.85 -7.92
CA ARG A 321 30.22 10.17 -6.65
C ARG A 321 28.99 10.04 -5.73
N ILE A 322 28.02 10.95 -5.85
CA ILE A 322 26.87 11.05 -4.95
C ILE A 322 25.59 10.79 -5.74
N ILE A 323 24.99 9.64 -5.51
CA ILE A 323 23.76 9.21 -6.17
C ILE A 323 22.61 9.28 -5.18
N LYS A 324 21.61 10.09 -5.51
CA LYS A 324 20.33 10.12 -4.80
C LYS A 324 19.42 9.03 -5.34
N THR A 325 18.85 8.22 -4.46
CA THR A 325 17.85 7.20 -4.79
C THR A 325 16.56 7.46 -4.01
N GLU A 326 15.48 6.77 -4.37
CA GLU A 326 14.20 6.83 -3.64
C GLU A 326 14.28 6.19 -2.24
N HIS A 327 15.35 5.44 -1.95
CA HIS A 327 15.55 4.75 -0.67
C HIS A 327 16.73 5.30 0.14
N GLY A 328 17.44 6.30 -0.37
CA GLY A 328 18.58 6.86 0.35
C GLY A 328 19.61 7.59 -0.51
N LEU A 329 20.82 7.71 0.06
CA LEU A 329 21.97 8.37 -0.57
C LEU A 329 23.13 7.37 -0.69
N LEU A 330 23.59 7.13 -1.92
CA LEU A 330 24.79 6.34 -2.18
C LEU A 330 25.99 7.25 -2.43
N ILE A 331 27.00 7.11 -1.58
CA ILE A 331 28.31 7.74 -1.75
C ILE A 331 29.26 6.66 -2.28
N ARG A 332 29.65 6.73 -3.54
CA ARG A 332 30.46 5.69 -4.21
C ARG A 332 31.89 5.58 -3.69
N SER A 333 32.49 6.70 -3.32
CA SER A 333 33.85 6.77 -2.78
C SER A 333 33.87 7.79 -1.64
N LEU A 334 34.03 7.29 -0.43
CA LEU A 334 33.97 8.11 0.78
C LEU A 334 35.32 8.84 1.01
N GLN A 335 35.25 10.13 1.32
CA GLN A 335 36.39 10.99 1.63
C GLN A 335 36.23 11.58 3.02
N ARG A 336 37.33 11.97 3.68
CA ARG A 336 37.27 12.58 5.04
C ARG A 336 36.34 13.80 5.12
N LYS A 337 36.27 14.58 4.05
CA LYS A 337 35.40 15.77 3.94
C LYS A 337 33.90 15.45 3.96
N ASP A 338 33.53 14.19 3.77
CA ASP A 338 32.14 13.74 3.81
C ASP A 338 31.68 13.41 5.24
N ALA A 339 32.57 13.48 6.23
CA ALA A 339 32.20 13.31 7.63
C ALA A 339 31.31 14.48 8.10
N GLY A 340 30.21 14.15 8.78
CA GLY A 340 29.26 15.15 9.24
C GLY A 340 27.87 14.59 9.52
N ALA A 341 26.94 15.49 9.82
CA ALA A 341 25.53 15.15 10.03
C ALA A 341 24.75 15.31 8.73
N TYR A 342 24.14 14.22 8.28
CA TYR A 342 23.26 14.17 7.12
C TYR A 342 21.80 14.19 7.59
N PHE A 343 21.00 15.03 6.97
CA PHE A 343 19.58 15.16 7.27
C PHE A 343 18.80 14.71 6.05
N CYS A 344 18.04 13.63 6.22
CA CYS A 344 17.06 13.23 5.24
C CYS A 344 15.73 13.92 5.54
N LYS A 345 15.23 14.69 4.58
CA LYS A 345 13.95 15.38 4.69
C LYS A 345 12.96 14.85 3.66
N ALA A 346 11.74 14.54 4.10
CA ALA A 346 10.62 14.28 3.21
C ALA A 346 9.97 15.60 2.83
N GLN A 347 9.64 15.76 1.55
CA GLN A 347 8.81 16.83 1.04
C GLN A 347 7.57 16.25 0.36
N GLU A 348 6.42 16.71 0.82
CA GLU A 348 5.10 16.37 0.29
C GLU A 348 4.34 17.68 0.08
N HIS A 349 4.04 18.01 -1.18
CA HIS A 349 3.59 19.35 -1.56
C HIS A 349 4.53 20.47 -1.04
N THR A 350 4.01 21.35 -0.18
CA THR A 350 4.73 22.47 0.45
C THR A 350 5.31 22.11 1.82
N PHE A 351 4.94 20.96 2.39
CA PHE A 351 5.39 20.55 3.71
C PHE A 351 6.71 19.80 3.64
N VAL A 352 7.66 20.19 4.51
CA VAL A 352 8.99 19.57 4.61
C VAL A 352 9.28 19.24 6.07
N HIS A 353 9.61 17.98 6.36
CA HIS A 353 10.01 17.54 7.69
C HIS A 353 11.23 16.62 7.62
N THR A 354 11.95 16.48 8.73
CA THR A 354 13.14 15.61 8.81
C THR A 354 12.71 14.21 9.22
N ILE A 355 13.09 13.20 8.44
CA ILE A 355 12.80 11.79 8.73
C ILE A 355 13.87 11.22 9.66
N VAL A 356 15.14 11.41 9.30
CA VAL A 356 16.28 10.79 9.99
C VAL A 356 17.49 11.73 9.94
N LYS A 357 18.27 11.73 11.03
CA LYS A 357 19.56 12.40 11.12
C LYS A 357 20.66 11.35 11.24
N LEU A 358 21.57 11.32 10.29
CA LEU A 358 22.65 10.34 10.21
C LEU A 358 24.00 11.03 10.47
N ASN A 359 24.69 10.65 11.52
CA ASN A 359 26.04 11.12 11.78
C ASN A 359 27.05 10.17 11.15
N LEU A 360 27.66 10.57 10.04
CA LEU A 360 28.63 9.78 9.30
C LEU A 360 30.06 10.05 9.78
N ASN A 361 30.69 9.02 10.32
CA ASN A 361 32.09 9.02 10.71
C ASN A 361 32.92 8.27 9.67
N VAL A 362 33.96 8.91 9.15
CA VAL A 362 34.86 8.33 8.14
C VAL A 362 36.08 7.77 8.83
N ILE A 363 36.30 6.46 8.72
CA ILE A 363 37.47 5.76 9.25
C ILE A 363 38.55 5.76 8.16
N GLU A 364 39.74 6.23 8.52
CA GLU A 364 40.90 6.25 7.62
C GLU A 364 41.33 4.82 7.27
N ASN A 365 41.62 4.58 6.00
CA ASN A 365 42.03 3.25 5.54
C ASN A 365 43.32 2.76 6.24
N GLY A 366 44.23 3.68 6.59
CA GLY A 366 45.48 3.37 7.30
C GLY A 366 45.33 2.97 8.78
N GLN A 367 44.20 3.28 9.44
CA GLN A 367 43.98 2.91 10.83
C GLN A 367 43.62 1.43 11.01
N MET A 368 43.14 0.73 9.96
CA MET A 368 42.96 -0.73 10.03
C MET A 368 44.29 -1.50 9.91
N GLU A 369 45.28 -0.93 9.23
CA GLU A 369 46.62 -1.52 9.14
C GLU A 369 47.41 -1.35 10.44
N SER A 370 47.20 -0.26 11.20
CA SER A 370 47.88 -0.05 12.49
C SER A 370 47.35 -0.97 13.59
N THR A 371 46.04 -1.24 13.64
CA THR A 371 45.45 -2.16 14.64
C THR A 371 45.87 -3.61 14.41
N GLN A 372 46.24 -3.98 13.18
CA GLN A 372 46.87 -5.27 12.90
C GLN A 372 48.35 -5.31 13.31
N LYS A 373 49.07 -4.19 13.24
CA LYS A 373 50.49 -4.10 13.62
C LYS A 373 50.71 -3.99 15.14
N THR A 374 49.76 -3.43 15.88
CA THR A 374 49.86 -3.38 17.36
C THR A 374 49.53 -4.70 18.05
N GLU A 375 48.92 -5.67 17.36
CA GLU A 375 48.70 -7.03 17.90
C GLU A 375 49.89 -7.98 17.72
N ASP A 376 50.92 -7.62 16.95
CA ASP A 376 52.07 -8.49 16.66
C ASP A 376 53.28 -8.28 17.60
N GLU A 377 53.25 -7.29 18.50
CA GLU A 377 54.34 -7.02 19.47
C GLU A 377 54.03 -7.40 20.93
N GLU A 378 52.82 -7.88 21.25
CA GLU A 378 52.52 -8.45 22.58
C GLU A 378 52.13 -9.93 22.47
N GLY A 379 53.15 -10.77 22.50
CA GLY A 379 53.01 -12.21 22.50
C GLY A 379 52.31 -12.78 23.74
N ARG A 380 51.55 -13.85 23.48
CA ARG A 380 51.02 -14.90 24.39
C ARG A 380 49.67 -14.65 25.08
N VAL A 381 48.58 -14.57 24.30
CA VAL A 381 47.33 -15.32 24.57
C VAL A 381 46.64 -15.71 23.24
N ARG A 382 47.30 -16.50 22.39
CA ARG A 382 46.70 -17.04 21.15
C ARG A 382 46.45 -18.53 21.30
N ASP A 383 45.19 -18.91 21.51
CA ASP A 383 44.68 -20.23 21.11
C ASP A 383 43.16 -20.28 20.81
N LEU A 384 42.42 -19.16 20.90
CA LEU A 384 40.98 -19.14 20.61
C LEU A 384 40.58 -18.25 19.41
N LEU A 385 41.41 -17.27 19.03
CA LEU A 385 41.12 -16.33 17.94
C LEU A 385 41.67 -16.77 16.58
N THR A 386 42.68 -17.66 16.58
CA THR A 386 43.26 -18.19 15.33
C THR A 386 42.30 -19.19 14.65
N GLU A 387 41.49 -19.92 15.43
CA GLU A 387 40.46 -20.82 14.88
C GLU A 387 39.30 -20.06 14.21
N SER A 388 38.93 -18.86 14.68
CA SER A 388 37.81 -18.09 14.12
C SER A 388 38.18 -17.41 12.80
N ARG A 389 39.42 -16.90 12.68
CA ARG A 389 39.94 -16.29 11.45
C ARG A 389 40.13 -17.29 10.30
N LEU A 390 40.53 -18.53 10.60
CA LEU A 390 40.61 -19.60 9.60
C LEU A 390 39.22 -19.99 9.08
N ARG A 391 38.21 -20.10 9.97
CA ARG A 391 36.82 -20.42 9.56
C ARG A 391 36.15 -19.37 8.69
N TYR A 392 36.49 -18.09 8.87
CA TYR A 392 35.90 -17.01 8.06
C TYR A 392 36.47 -16.99 6.63
N LYS A 393 37.77 -17.28 6.46
CA LYS A 393 38.39 -17.41 5.13
C LYS A 393 37.86 -18.62 4.36
N ASP A 394 37.66 -19.74 5.04
CA ASP A 394 37.06 -20.94 4.44
C ASP A 394 35.60 -20.68 3.99
N TYR A 395 34.84 -19.91 4.77
CA TYR A 395 33.47 -19.53 4.43
C TYR A 395 33.40 -18.66 3.17
N ILE A 396 34.28 -17.66 3.04
CA ILE A 396 34.31 -16.76 1.87
C ILE A 396 34.73 -17.51 0.60
N GLN A 397 35.67 -18.46 0.68
CA GLN A 397 36.08 -19.28 -0.47
C GLN A 397 35.00 -20.27 -0.93
N LEU A 398 34.16 -20.76 -0.01
CA LEU A 398 33.05 -21.66 -0.33
C LEU A 398 31.86 -20.93 -0.96
N VAL A 399 31.53 -19.71 -0.52
CA VAL A 399 30.43 -18.88 -1.08
C VAL A 399 30.76 -18.38 -2.50
N SER A 400 32.04 -18.28 -2.86
CA SER A 400 32.48 -17.92 -4.21
C SER A 400 32.52 -19.08 -5.22
N SER A 401 32.24 -20.32 -4.80
CA SER A 401 32.30 -21.50 -5.67
C SER A 401 30.91 -21.90 -6.20
N PRO A 402 30.69 -22.19 -7.49
CA PRO A 402 29.33 -22.24 -8.08
C PRO A 402 28.53 -23.52 -7.78
N SER A 403 29.07 -24.46 -7.00
CA SER A 403 28.57 -25.85 -6.95
C SER A 403 28.27 -26.37 -5.54
N PHE A 404 28.09 -25.51 -4.55
CA PHE A 404 27.79 -25.94 -3.16
C PHE A 404 26.53 -25.26 -2.64
N SER A 405 25.53 -26.05 -2.22
CA SER A 405 24.28 -25.54 -1.65
C SER A 405 24.42 -25.31 -0.15
N LEU A 406 23.82 -24.21 0.35
CA LEU A 406 23.84 -23.82 1.76
C LEU A 406 23.24 -24.89 2.70
N ASP A 407 22.34 -25.74 2.20
CA ASP A 407 21.67 -26.77 3.00
C ASP A 407 22.62 -27.94 3.35
N GLU A 408 23.53 -28.32 2.44
CA GLU A 408 24.51 -29.40 2.70
C GLU A 408 25.54 -29.00 3.76
N TYR A 409 25.87 -27.70 3.87
CA TYR A 409 26.77 -27.18 4.88
C TYR A 409 26.16 -27.21 6.29
N CYS A 410 24.88 -26.82 6.41
CA CYS A 410 24.14 -26.86 7.68
C CYS A 410 24.07 -28.29 8.24
N GLU A 411 23.82 -29.28 7.38
CA GLU A 411 23.81 -30.70 7.77
C GLU A 411 25.21 -31.18 8.25
N GLN A 412 26.29 -30.81 7.54
CA GLN A 412 27.65 -31.19 7.97
C GLN A 412 28.06 -30.56 9.31
N MET A 413 27.68 -29.30 9.56
CA MET A 413 27.95 -28.61 10.82
C MET A 413 27.18 -29.26 11.98
N TRP A 414 25.90 -29.60 11.76
CA TRP A 414 25.08 -30.29 12.74
C TRP A 414 25.64 -31.68 13.10
N HIS A 415 26.14 -32.42 12.10
CA HIS A 415 26.78 -33.72 12.31
C HIS A 415 28.13 -33.63 13.05
N ARG A 416 28.94 -32.58 12.81
CA ARG A 416 30.19 -32.32 13.54
C ARG A 416 29.94 -31.98 15.01
N GLU A 417 28.89 -31.23 15.29
CA GLU A 417 28.53 -30.81 16.65
C GLU A 417 28.01 -31.99 17.50
N LYS A 418 27.19 -32.87 16.91
CA LYS A 418 26.79 -34.15 17.54
C LYS A 418 27.98 -35.05 17.85
N ARG A 419 29.00 -35.10 16.99
CA ARG A 419 30.25 -35.87 17.25
C ARG A 419 31.08 -35.25 18.37
N ARG A 420 31.15 -33.91 18.46
CA ARG A 420 31.85 -33.19 19.53
C ARG A 420 31.19 -33.40 20.90
N GLN A 421 29.86 -33.44 20.97
CA GLN A 421 29.15 -33.75 22.22
C GLN A 421 29.32 -35.20 22.67
N ARG A 422 29.40 -36.16 21.73
CA ARG A 422 29.67 -37.59 22.06
C ARG A 422 31.06 -37.83 22.65
N ASN A 423 32.06 -37.02 22.29
CA ASN A 423 33.44 -37.14 22.79
C ASN A 423 33.72 -36.36 24.10
N LYS A 424 32.78 -35.53 24.59
CA LYS A 424 32.94 -34.78 25.85
C LYS A 424 32.13 -35.34 27.04
N GLY A 425 31.39 -36.43 26.85
CA GLY A 425 30.54 -37.05 27.89
C GLY A 425 31.17 -38.21 28.68
N GLY A 426 32.50 -38.39 28.65
CA GLY A 426 33.17 -39.58 29.15
C GLY A 426 34.18 -39.33 30.26
N ALA A 427 33.79 -38.73 31.39
CA ALA A 427 34.43 -38.90 32.72
C ALA A 427 33.89 -37.85 33.71
N LYS A 428 32.81 -38.16 34.44
CA LYS A 428 32.49 -37.66 35.81
C LYS A 428 31.07 -38.00 36.28
N TRP A 429 30.55 -39.21 36.06
CA TRP A 429 29.34 -39.69 36.75
C TRP A 429 29.40 -41.21 36.98
N LYS A 430 30.30 -41.64 37.88
CA LYS A 430 30.27 -42.98 38.49
C LYS A 430 30.55 -42.87 40.00
N HIS A 431 29.66 -42.17 40.73
CA HIS A 431 29.57 -42.32 42.20
C HIS A 431 28.23 -41.82 42.82
N VAL A 432 27.09 -41.85 42.11
CA VAL A 432 25.80 -41.43 42.74
C VAL A 432 24.60 -42.33 42.36
N GLN A 433 24.79 -43.38 41.54
CA GLN A 433 23.67 -44.22 41.06
C GLN A 433 23.53 -45.58 41.77
N GLU A 434 24.04 -45.73 42.99
CA GLU A 434 23.89 -46.96 43.79
C GLU A 434 23.19 -46.76 45.16
N MET A 435 22.48 -45.63 45.34
CA MET A 435 21.80 -45.30 46.62
C MET A 435 20.32 -44.91 46.48
N LYS A 436 19.63 -45.29 45.40
CA LYS A 436 18.17 -45.07 45.27
C LYS A 436 17.44 -46.21 44.55
N LYS A 437 17.54 -47.42 45.08
CA LYS A 437 16.52 -48.48 44.93
C LYS A 437 16.62 -49.43 46.12
N LYS A 438 15.91 -49.09 47.21
CA LYS A 438 15.35 -50.01 48.24
C LYS A 438 14.93 -49.20 49.48
N ARG A 439 13.65 -48.82 49.58
CA ARG A 439 12.84 -49.05 50.79
C ARG A 439 11.37 -48.65 50.58
N ASN A 440 10.58 -49.70 50.42
CA ASN A 440 9.18 -49.94 50.78
C ASN A 440 8.42 -48.94 51.69
N ARG A 441 7.14 -48.77 51.29
CA ARG A 441 5.87 -48.95 52.06
C ARG A 441 5.48 -47.99 53.21
N ARG A 442 4.30 -47.38 52.96
CA ARG A 442 3.01 -47.40 53.71
C ARG A 442 2.79 -46.56 54.99
N HIS A 443 1.55 -46.05 55.04
CA HIS A 443 0.71 -45.53 56.14
C HIS A 443 1.19 -44.20 56.76
N HIS A 444 0.32 -43.22 57.02
CA HIS A 444 -1.09 -43.26 57.43
C HIS A 444 -1.91 -42.13 56.81
#